data_AF-A0A8T4ZUK2-F1
#
_entry.id   AF-A0A8T4ZUK2-F1
#
_cell.length_a   1.000
_cell.length_b   1.000
_cell.length_c   1.000
_cell.angle_alpha   90.00
_cell.angle_beta   90.00
_cell.angle_gamma   90.00
#
_symmetry.space_group_name_H-M   'P 1'
#
loop_
_entity.id
_entity.type
_entity.pdbx_description
1 polymer ?
#
loop_
_entity_poly.entity_id
_entity_poly.type
_entity_poly.pdbx_seq_one_letter_code
_entity_poly.pdbx_strand_id
1 'polypeptide(L)'
;MKVEAECAACIISRGAAEIKEATTNPALRFRAMMELLHMLSREFKPSAVPADLGTKRDRIIKRVTGNSDPYKRSKRLCNENALKLLPYARKLVEEGYTLQDRFKRACLCAMVGNTMEFDIPGHKFTFRGLRKSLRDAGKDLVIDDIGKIYEVAKSFNTVLYLTDNAGEIVFDTLVVEQLKNMGLTVIVAVKGGPVINDATLEDAEISGMTKIADKIITTGTDAVGLAPKEVSAEFLSFYESVDMVFAKGMGYAETLTEYELKRPHALLFRAKCEPVANFFAVAREKNVAKLMP
;
A
#
# COMPACT_ATOMS: atom_id res chain seq x y z
N MET A 1 -13.09 7.10 -4.07
CA MET A 1 -12.98 8.08 -5.15
C MET A 1 -13.20 7.40 -6.50
N LYS A 2 -13.59 8.15 -7.53
CA LYS A 2 -13.74 7.64 -8.90
C LYS A 2 -12.55 7.98 -9.78
N VAL A 3 -12.45 7.31 -10.94
CA VAL A 3 -11.43 7.61 -11.96
C VAL A 3 -11.53 9.05 -12.48
N GLU A 4 -10.37 9.63 -12.79
CA GLU A 4 -10.24 10.83 -13.64
C GLU A 4 -9.66 10.42 -15.00
N ALA A 5 -9.63 11.34 -15.98
CA ALA A 5 -9.24 11.02 -17.36
C ALA A 5 -7.81 10.45 -17.46
N GLU A 6 -6.89 10.94 -16.63
CA GLU A 6 -5.49 10.52 -16.57
C GLU A 6 -5.35 9.06 -16.11
N CYS A 7 -6.34 8.50 -15.40
CA CYS A 7 -6.34 7.11 -14.98
C CYS A 7 -6.27 6.15 -16.18
N ALA A 8 -6.88 6.48 -17.32
CA ALA A 8 -6.80 5.63 -18.52
C ALA A 8 -5.35 5.47 -19.00
N ALA A 9 -4.62 6.59 -19.11
CA ALA A 9 -3.21 6.59 -19.51
C ALA A 9 -2.32 5.86 -18.48
N CYS A 10 -2.62 6.03 -17.19
CA CYS A 10 -1.95 5.33 -16.11
C CYS A 10 -2.11 3.81 -16.21
N ILE A 11 -3.34 3.31 -16.39
CA ILE A 11 -3.62 1.87 -16.52
C ILE A 11 -2.90 1.26 -17.73
N ILE A 12 -2.90 1.95 -18.88
CA ILE A 12 -2.19 1.48 -20.09
C ILE A 12 -0.68 1.44 -19.86
N SER A 13 -0.12 2.52 -19.28
CA SER A 13 1.32 2.64 -19.08
C SER A 13 1.84 1.62 -18.06
N ARG A 14 1.14 1.44 -16.94
CA ARG A 14 1.44 0.39 -15.95
C ARG A 14 1.31 -1.00 -16.55
N GLY A 15 0.27 -1.25 -17.36
CA GLY A 15 0.10 -2.54 -18.02
C GLY A 15 1.23 -2.87 -18.99
N ALA A 16 1.70 -1.88 -19.76
CA ALA A 16 2.84 -2.06 -20.65
C ALA A 16 4.15 -2.34 -19.90
N ALA A 17 4.35 -1.75 -18.72
CA ALA A 17 5.51 -2.04 -17.87
C ALA A 17 5.44 -3.44 -17.27
N GLU A 18 4.29 -3.79 -16.68
CA GLU A 18 4.03 -5.10 -16.09
C GLU A 18 4.17 -6.24 -17.12
N ILE A 19 3.69 -6.04 -18.35
CA ILE A 19 3.86 -6.99 -19.47
C ILE A 19 5.34 -7.24 -19.80
N LYS A 20 6.21 -6.22 -19.67
CA LYS A 20 7.65 -6.38 -19.92
C LYS A 20 8.33 -7.20 -18.83
N GLU A 21 7.91 -7.03 -17.58
CA GLU A 21 8.35 -7.85 -16.45
C GLU A 21 7.83 -9.29 -16.58
N ALA A 22 6.59 -9.46 -17.05
CA ALA A 22 5.94 -10.75 -17.16
C ALA A 22 6.54 -11.66 -18.23
N THR A 23 6.94 -11.12 -19.39
CA THR A 23 7.43 -11.93 -20.52
C THR A 23 8.34 -11.17 -21.48
N THR A 24 9.24 -11.89 -22.14
CA THR A 24 10.05 -11.39 -23.28
C THR A 24 9.44 -11.73 -24.65
N ASN A 25 8.38 -12.55 -24.71
CA ASN A 25 7.76 -13.00 -25.96
C ASN A 25 6.92 -11.87 -26.62
N PRO A 26 7.31 -11.36 -27.81
CA PRO A 26 6.61 -10.25 -28.45
C PRO A 26 5.13 -10.51 -28.76
N ALA A 27 4.77 -11.75 -29.11
CA ALA A 27 3.39 -12.11 -29.42
C ALA A 27 2.50 -12.09 -28.18
N LEU A 28 3.01 -12.57 -27.04
CA LEU A 28 2.29 -12.48 -25.76
C LEU A 28 2.16 -11.03 -25.29
N ARG A 29 3.19 -10.20 -25.49
CA ARG A 29 3.13 -8.76 -25.18
C ARG A 29 2.02 -8.06 -25.96
N PHE A 30 1.96 -8.30 -27.27
CA PHE A 30 0.92 -7.71 -28.12
C PHE A 30 -0.48 -8.19 -27.73
N ARG A 31 -0.65 -9.50 -27.47
CA ARG A 31 -1.92 -10.07 -27.02
C ARG A 31 -2.39 -9.46 -25.69
N ALA A 32 -1.50 -9.37 -24.70
CA ALA A 32 -1.83 -8.81 -23.40
C ALA A 32 -2.23 -7.32 -23.50
N MET A 33 -1.53 -6.54 -24.33
CA MET A 33 -1.91 -5.14 -24.60
C MET A 33 -3.28 -5.02 -25.28
N MET A 34 -3.57 -5.87 -26.27
CA MET A 34 -4.89 -5.88 -26.94
C MET A 34 -6.02 -6.18 -25.95
N GLU A 35 -5.86 -7.21 -25.11
CA GLU A 35 -6.86 -7.55 -24.09
C GLU A 35 -7.03 -6.45 -23.03
N LEU A 36 -5.93 -5.81 -22.63
CA LEU A 36 -5.97 -4.65 -21.73
C LEU A 36 -6.76 -3.48 -22.33
N LEU A 37 -6.50 -3.13 -23.61
CA LEU A 37 -7.23 -2.06 -24.29
C LEU A 37 -8.72 -2.38 -24.41
N HIS A 38 -9.07 -3.63 -24.74
CA HIS A 38 -10.47 -4.07 -24.77
C HIS A 38 -11.13 -3.99 -23.39
N MET A 39 -10.45 -4.43 -22.32
CA MET A 39 -10.96 -4.30 -20.96
C MET A 39 -11.21 -2.84 -20.60
N LEU A 40 -10.22 -1.96 -20.85
CA LEU A 40 -10.33 -0.55 -20.52
C LEU A 40 -11.47 0.13 -21.30
N SER A 41 -11.64 -0.18 -22.59
CA SER A 41 -12.73 0.38 -23.41
C SER A 41 -14.12 0.07 -22.87
N ARG A 42 -14.28 -1.07 -22.18
CA ARG A 42 -15.57 -1.53 -21.63
C ARG A 42 -15.81 -1.01 -20.21
N GLU A 43 -14.75 -0.94 -19.41
CA GLU A 43 -14.83 -0.75 -17.96
C GLU A 43 -14.50 0.69 -17.52
N PHE A 44 -13.77 1.46 -18.33
CA PHE A 44 -13.42 2.84 -18.00
C PHE A 44 -14.62 3.77 -18.14
N LYS A 45 -15.35 3.93 -17.04
CA LYS A 45 -16.54 4.78 -16.91
C LYS A 45 -16.34 5.76 -15.76
N PRO A 46 -17.05 6.90 -15.72
CA PRO A 46 -16.97 7.85 -14.60
C PRO A 46 -17.27 7.25 -13.22
N SER A 47 -17.95 6.10 -13.17
CA SER A 47 -18.26 5.38 -11.93
C SER A 47 -17.21 4.35 -11.52
N ALA A 48 -16.17 4.12 -12.33
CA ALA A 48 -15.15 3.12 -12.07
C ALA A 48 -14.21 3.56 -10.92
N VAL A 49 -13.70 2.57 -10.20
CA VAL A 49 -12.67 2.76 -9.16
C VAL A 49 -11.31 2.38 -9.76
N PRO A 50 -10.26 3.21 -9.63
CA PRO A 50 -8.97 2.93 -10.28
C PRO A 50 -8.33 1.61 -9.81
N ALA A 51 -8.39 1.29 -8.52
CA ALA A 51 -7.93 0.02 -7.95
C ALA A 51 -8.59 -1.22 -8.60
N ASP A 52 -9.89 -1.17 -8.90
CA ASP A 52 -10.60 -2.26 -9.58
C ASP A 52 -10.05 -2.48 -11.00
N LEU A 53 -9.78 -1.39 -11.72
CA LEU A 53 -9.16 -1.46 -13.05
C LEU A 53 -7.72 -1.97 -12.97
N GLY A 54 -6.98 -1.57 -11.94
CA GLY A 54 -5.64 -2.08 -11.65
C GLY A 54 -5.63 -3.59 -11.41
N THR A 55 -6.59 -4.09 -10.63
CA THR A 55 -6.78 -5.52 -10.37
C THR A 55 -7.11 -6.29 -11.65
N LYS A 56 -8.06 -5.79 -12.46
CA LYS A 56 -8.42 -6.41 -13.75
C LYS A 56 -7.23 -6.44 -14.72
N ARG A 57 -6.44 -5.37 -14.78
CA ARG A 57 -5.23 -5.28 -15.61
C ARG A 57 -4.23 -6.37 -15.23
N ASP A 58 -3.87 -6.45 -13.96
CA ASP A 58 -2.88 -7.41 -13.46
C ASP A 58 -3.32 -8.87 -13.72
N ARG A 59 -4.58 -9.20 -13.43
CA ARG A 59 -5.15 -10.54 -13.70
C ARG A 59 -5.13 -10.91 -15.19
N ILE A 60 -5.43 -9.96 -16.09
CA ILE A 60 -5.34 -10.19 -17.55
C ILE A 60 -3.89 -10.51 -17.94
N ILE A 61 -2.92 -9.75 -17.44
CA ILE A 61 -1.51 -9.92 -17.80
C ILE A 61 -1.01 -11.28 -17.32
N LYS A 62 -1.29 -11.66 -16.07
CA LYS A 62 -0.94 -12.98 -15.54
C LYS A 62 -1.54 -14.11 -16.37
N ARG A 63 -2.83 -14.04 -16.68
CA ARG A 63 -3.54 -15.05 -17.49
C ARG A 63 -2.92 -15.19 -18.88
N VAL A 64 -2.68 -14.08 -19.58
CA VAL A 64 -2.17 -14.10 -20.97
C VAL A 64 -0.72 -14.57 -21.03
N THR A 65 0.10 -14.15 -20.07
CA THR A 65 1.54 -14.45 -20.08
C THR A 65 1.88 -15.77 -19.40
N GLY A 66 0.99 -16.31 -18.57
CA GLY A 66 1.24 -17.49 -17.75
C GLY A 66 2.17 -17.22 -16.56
N ASN A 67 2.58 -15.97 -16.34
CA ASN A 67 3.42 -15.59 -15.20
C ASN A 67 2.55 -15.11 -14.04
N SER A 68 2.53 -15.86 -12.93
CA SER A 68 1.69 -15.57 -11.77
C SER A 68 2.20 -14.43 -10.87
N ASP A 69 3.46 -14.03 -11.00
CA ASP A 69 4.05 -12.92 -10.22
C ASP A 69 5.09 -12.16 -11.07
N PRO A 70 4.64 -11.24 -11.95
CA PRO A 70 5.53 -10.45 -12.79
C PRO A 70 6.60 -9.68 -12.01
N TYR A 71 6.27 -9.21 -10.80
CA TYR A 71 7.14 -8.34 -10.00
C TYR A 71 7.96 -9.06 -8.93
N LYS A 72 7.97 -10.41 -8.91
CA LYS A 72 8.68 -11.20 -7.88
C LYS A 72 10.12 -10.72 -7.63
N ARG A 73 10.87 -10.48 -8.72
CA ARG A 73 12.26 -10.00 -8.63
C ARG A 73 12.34 -8.59 -8.03
N SER A 74 11.48 -7.69 -8.47
CA SER A 74 11.43 -6.30 -7.99
C SER A 74 11.04 -6.22 -6.52
N LYS A 75 10.06 -7.01 -6.08
CA LYS A 75 9.67 -7.14 -4.66
C LYS A 75 10.85 -7.58 -3.78
N ARG A 76 11.56 -8.64 -4.19
CA ARG A 76 12.76 -9.10 -3.48
C ARG A 76 13.82 -8.01 -3.34
N LEU A 77 14.12 -7.30 -4.43
CA LEU A 77 15.10 -6.20 -4.42
C LEU A 77 14.65 -5.05 -3.49
N CYS A 78 13.36 -4.72 -3.48
CA CYS A 78 12.78 -3.75 -2.56
C CYS A 78 12.96 -4.16 -1.10
N ASN A 79 12.59 -5.40 -0.75
CA ASN A 79 12.77 -5.93 0.61
C ASN A 79 14.24 -5.88 1.05
N GLU A 80 15.17 -6.36 0.22
CA GLU A 80 16.60 -6.39 0.54
C GLU A 80 17.18 -4.98 0.78
N ASN A 81 16.80 -4.00 -0.03
CA ASN A 81 17.28 -2.61 0.15
C ASN A 81 16.60 -1.90 1.33
N ALA A 82 15.32 -2.17 1.56
CA ALA A 82 14.61 -1.64 2.71
C ALA A 82 15.20 -2.16 4.02
N LEU A 83 15.51 -3.45 4.10
CA LEU A 83 16.17 -4.08 5.26
C LEU A 83 17.53 -3.44 5.59
N LYS A 84 18.33 -3.09 4.58
CA LYS A 84 19.60 -2.37 4.78
C LYS A 84 19.42 -0.99 5.41
N LEU A 85 18.27 -0.35 5.19
CA LEU A 85 17.95 0.98 5.71
C LEU A 85 17.12 0.94 7.00
N LEU A 86 16.54 -0.21 7.36
CA LEU A 86 15.74 -0.36 8.57
C LEU A 86 16.49 0.07 9.85
N PRO A 87 17.78 -0.25 10.08
CA PRO A 87 18.50 0.23 11.26
C PRO A 87 18.58 1.76 11.33
N TYR A 88 18.71 2.44 10.19
CA TYR A 88 18.72 3.89 10.14
C TYR A 88 17.34 4.49 10.45
N ALA A 89 16.28 3.93 9.86
CA ALA A 89 14.91 4.36 10.13
C ALA A 89 14.52 4.12 11.60
N ARG A 90 14.91 2.97 12.17
CA ARG A 90 14.73 2.64 13.58
C ARG A 90 15.38 3.68 14.50
N LYS A 91 16.63 4.07 14.22
CA LYS A 91 17.30 5.14 14.97
C LYS A 91 16.52 6.46 14.93
N LEU A 92 15.99 6.85 13.76
CA LEU A 92 15.16 8.06 13.64
C LEU A 92 13.88 7.98 14.49
N VAL A 93 13.29 6.79 14.63
CA VAL A 93 12.14 6.55 15.50
C VAL A 93 12.55 6.67 16.97
N GLU A 94 13.65 6.01 17.38
CA GLU A 94 14.15 5.96 18.76
C GLU A 94 14.61 7.32 19.30
N GLU A 95 15.01 8.24 18.42
CA GLU A 95 15.27 9.66 18.76
C GLU A 95 14.04 10.39 19.32
N GLY A 96 12.84 9.82 19.19
CA GLY A 96 11.62 10.39 19.76
C GLY A 96 11.58 10.32 21.28
N TYR A 97 11.21 11.43 21.92
CA TYR A 97 11.24 11.57 23.39
C TYR A 97 10.08 10.86 24.09
N THR A 98 8.90 10.84 23.46
CA THR A 98 7.68 10.23 24.01
C THR A 98 7.19 9.11 23.10
N LEU A 99 6.35 8.22 23.63
CA LEU A 99 5.73 7.16 22.81
C LEU A 99 4.97 7.74 21.61
N GLN A 100 4.29 8.87 21.78
CA GLN A 100 3.58 9.58 20.70
C GLN A 100 4.53 10.11 19.62
N ASP A 101 5.69 10.68 20.01
CA ASP A 101 6.69 11.16 19.06
C ASP A 101 7.32 10.00 18.27
N ARG A 102 7.64 8.89 18.95
CA ARG A 102 8.12 7.66 18.31
C ARG A 102 7.09 7.10 17.33
N PHE A 103 5.82 7.03 17.73
CA PHE A 103 4.72 6.63 16.85
C PHE A 103 4.61 7.54 15.60
N LYS A 104 4.73 8.85 15.79
CA LYS A 104 4.73 9.81 14.67
C LYS A 104 5.88 9.58 13.72
N ARG A 105 7.10 9.41 14.24
CA ARG A 105 8.30 9.11 13.44
C ARG A 105 8.18 7.78 12.69
N ALA A 106 7.57 6.76 13.32
CA ALA A 106 7.32 5.48 12.67
C ALA A 106 6.33 5.64 11.51
N CYS A 107 5.23 6.37 11.69
CA CYS A 107 4.26 6.65 10.62
C CYS A 107 4.91 7.40 9.45
N LEU A 108 5.78 8.38 9.74
CA LEU A 108 6.56 9.09 8.72
C LEU A 108 7.49 8.15 7.94
N CYS A 109 8.20 7.24 8.63
CA CYS A 109 9.04 6.25 7.97
C CYS A 109 8.22 5.31 7.07
N ALA A 110 7.05 4.86 7.54
CA ALA A 110 6.15 4.00 6.79
C ALA A 110 5.56 4.69 5.53
N MET A 111 5.24 5.99 5.59
CA MET A 111 4.81 6.75 4.41
C MET A 111 5.95 7.00 3.40
N VAL A 112 7.17 7.19 3.88
CA VAL A 112 8.35 7.22 2.99
C VAL A 112 8.59 5.84 2.37
N GLY A 113 8.34 4.77 3.12
CA GLY A 113 8.32 3.39 2.64
C GLY A 113 7.42 3.24 1.41
N ASN A 114 6.24 3.84 1.45
CA ASN A 114 5.27 3.82 0.35
C ASN A 114 5.80 4.45 -0.95
N THR A 115 6.89 5.25 -0.93
CA THR A 115 7.53 5.74 -2.17
C THR A 115 8.20 4.64 -2.99
N MET A 116 8.41 3.43 -2.44
CA MET A 116 8.94 2.27 -3.15
C MET A 116 7.88 1.60 -4.04
N GLU A 117 7.32 2.36 -4.97
CA GLU A 117 6.34 1.85 -5.94
C GLU A 117 6.82 2.08 -7.38
N PHE A 118 6.58 1.09 -8.23
CA PHE A 118 7.03 1.08 -9.62
C PHE A 118 5.93 1.54 -10.58
N ASP A 119 6.37 2.02 -11.74
CA ASP A 119 5.56 2.21 -12.94
C ASP A 119 4.42 3.24 -12.88
N ILE A 120 4.32 4.03 -11.80
CA ILE A 120 3.39 5.17 -11.74
C ILE A 120 3.91 6.32 -12.65
N PRO A 121 3.15 6.78 -13.65
CA PRO A 121 3.57 7.87 -14.53
C PRO A 121 3.94 9.14 -13.76
N GLY A 122 5.17 9.62 -13.95
CA GLY A 122 5.70 10.82 -13.30
C GLY A 122 6.25 10.61 -11.88
N HIS A 123 6.06 9.43 -11.29
CA HIS A 123 6.68 9.07 -10.01
C HIS A 123 7.98 8.31 -10.30
N LYS A 124 9.10 8.81 -9.78
CA LYS A 124 10.41 8.17 -9.95
C LYS A 124 11.00 7.86 -8.58
N PHE A 125 11.15 6.57 -8.30
CA PHE A 125 11.79 6.09 -7.08
C PHE A 125 13.25 5.67 -7.32
N THR A 126 14.12 6.01 -6.37
CA THR A 126 15.50 5.48 -6.32
C THR A 126 15.94 5.26 -4.87
N PHE A 127 16.71 4.18 -4.63
CA PHE A 127 17.25 3.90 -3.30
C PHE A 127 18.24 4.96 -2.79
N ARG A 128 18.95 5.66 -3.69
CA ARG A 128 19.96 6.68 -3.33
C ARG A 128 19.36 7.85 -2.54
N GLY A 129 18.09 8.19 -2.79
CA GLY A 129 17.38 9.27 -2.11
C GLY A 129 16.70 8.86 -0.80
N LEU A 130 16.48 7.57 -0.58
CA LEU A 130 15.57 7.07 0.47
C LEU A 130 16.01 7.49 1.88
N ARG A 131 17.31 7.47 2.17
CA ARG A 131 17.85 7.94 3.46
C ARG A 131 17.55 9.43 3.72
N LYS A 132 17.62 10.26 2.67
CA LYS A 132 17.26 11.68 2.75
C LYS A 132 15.75 11.82 2.97
N SER A 133 14.95 11.09 2.21
CA SER A 133 13.48 11.10 2.35
C SER A 133 13.03 10.70 3.76
N LEU A 134 13.65 9.69 4.38
CA LEU A 134 13.35 9.28 5.75
C LEU A 134 13.61 10.40 6.76
N ARG A 135 14.75 11.09 6.64
CA ARG A 135 15.08 12.23 7.51
C ARG A 135 14.15 13.43 7.30
N ASP A 136 13.80 13.69 6.05
CA ASP A 136 13.02 14.85 5.63
C ASP A 136 11.50 14.57 5.56
N ALA A 137 11.05 13.39 6.02
CA ALA A 137 9.70 12.86 5.83
C ALA A 137 8.59 13.83 6.31
N GLY A 138 8.83 14.53 7.41
CA GLY A 138 7.90 15.50 7.98
C GLY A 138 7.68 16.74 7.11
N LYS A 139 8.61 17.09 6.21
CA LYS A 139 8.45 18.25 5.30
C LYS A 139 7.40 18.03 4.22
N ASP A 140 7.11 16.77 3.91
CA ASP A 140 6.11 16.39 2.92
C ASP A 140 4.75 16.04 3.55
N LEU A 141 4.63 16.01 4.88
CA LEU A 141 3.36 15.73 5.56
C LEU A 141 2.45 16.97 5.52
N VAL A 142 1.36 16.88 4.77
CA VAL A 142 0.43 18.01 4.54
C VAL A 142 -0.93 17.81 5.18
N ILE A 143 -1.36 16.56 5.33
CA ILE A 143 -2.49 16.19 6.20
C ILE A 143 -1.89 15.39 7.35
N ASP A 144 -1.88 15.99 8.55
CA ASP A 144 -1.29 15.43 9.75
C ASP A 144 -2.37 15.15 10.81
N ASP A 145 -3.12 14.07 10.63
CA ASP A 145 -4.01 13.53 11.66
C ASP A 145 -3.28 12.49 12.55
N ILE A 146 -1.94 12.37 12.50
CA ILE A 146 -1.18 11.35 13.25
C ILE A 146 -1.44 11.45 14.75
N GLY A 147 -1.49 12.67 15.30
CA GLY A 147 -1.81 12.90 16.70
C GLY A 147 -3.20 12.38 17.07
N LYS A 148 -4.21 12.60 16.21
CA LYS A 148 -5.58 12.11 16.41
C LYS A 148 -5.65 10.59 16.30
N ILE A 149 -4.95 10.02 15.32
CA ILE A 149 -4.82 8.57 15.13
C ILE A 149 -4.25 7.94 16.41
N TYR A 150 -3.20 8.54 16.99
CA TYR A 150 -2.60 8.07 18.23
C TYR A 150 -3.58 8.10 19.40
N GLU A 151 -4.27 9.22 19.63
CA GLU A 151 -5.24 9.34 20.74
C GLU A 151 -6.41 8.35 20.60
N VAL A 152 -6.92 8.16 19.38
CA VAL A 152 -7.97 7.17 19.10
C VAL A 152 -7.46 5.75 19.34
N ALA A 153 -6.29 5.40 18.84
CA ALA A 153 -5.71 4.07 19.02
C ALA A 153 -5.46 3.72 20.50
N LYS A 154 -5.11 4.69 21.36
CA LYS A 154 -4.95 4.46 22.81
C LYS A 154 -6.23 3.99 23.52
N SER A 155 -7.39 4.28 22.95
CA SER A 155 -8.68 3.88 23.54
C SER A 155 -9.12 2.47 23.13
N PHE A 156 -8.31 1.78 22.33
CA PHE A 156 -8.65 0.51 21.71
C PHE A 156 -7.68 -0.61 22.09
N ASN A 157 -8.11 -1.85 21.85
CA ASN A 157 -7.35 -3.04 22.20
C ASN A 157 -6.81 -3.75 20.96
N THR A 158 -7.54 -3.73 19.84
CA THR A 158 -7.18 -4.52 18.66
C THR A 158 -7.19 -3.67 17.39
N VAL A 159 -6.09 -3.74 16.65
CA VAL A 159 -5.93 -3.08 15.35
C VAL A 159 -5.66 -4.07 14.24
N LEU A 160 -6.26 -3.81 13.07
CA LEU A 160 -5.91 -4.48 11.82
C LEU A 160 -5.03 -3.56 10.98
N TYR A 161 -3.83 -4.00 10.63
CA TYR A 161 -2.88 -3.28 9.80
C TYR A 161 -2.85 -3.88 8.39
N LEU A 162 -3.40 -3.15 7.42
CA LEU A 162 -3.43 -3.53 6.02
C LEU A 162 -2.18 -3.00 5.32
N THR A 163 -1.29 -3.90 4.92
CA THR A 163 -0.06 -3.55 4.21
C THR A 163 -0.32 -3.26 2.74
N ASP A 164 0.56 -2.47 2.11
CA ASP A 164 0.53 -2.16 0.68
C ASP A 164 1.67 -2.91 -0.02
N ASN A 165 2.86 -2.30 -0.16
CA ASN A 165 3.93 -2.82 -1.01
C ASN A 165 4.98 -3.69 -0.30
N ALA A 166 5.63 -4.58 -1.06
CA ALA A 166 6.92 -5.14 -0.69
C ALA A 166 8.00 -4.03 -0.62
N GLY A 167 8.95 -4.16 0.30
CA GLY A 167 9.90 -3.13 0.70
C GLY A 167 9.31 -2.12 1.68
N GLU A 168 8.10 -1.62 1.42
CA GLU A 168 7.37 -0.76 2.36
C GLU A 168 7.05 -1.49 3.66
N ILE A 169 6.61 -2.74 3.59
CA ILE A 169 6.28 -3.58 4.75
C ILE A 169 7.43 -3.67 5.79
N VAL A 170 8.69 -3.50 5.35
CA VAL A 170 9.85 -3.43 6.24
C VAL A 170 9.78 -2.21 7.15
N PHE A 171 9.37 -1.05 6.66
CA PHE A 171 9.20 0.15 7.47
C PHE A 171 7.89 0.13 8.26
N ASP A 172 6.88 -0.59 7.78
CA ASP A 172 5.63 -0.80 8.53
C ASP A 172 5.87 -1.54 9.85
N THR A 173 6.91 -2.38 9.93
CA THR A 173 7.31 -3.02 11.19
C THR A 173 7.51 -2.01 12.32
N LEU A 174 8.02 -0.81 12.02
CA LEU A 174 8.23 0.25 13.01
C LEU A 174 6.91 0.76 13.57
N VAL A 175 5.86 0.86 12.75
CA VAL A 175 4.54 1.31 13.19
C VAL A 175 3.88 0.22 14.03
N VAL A 176 3.96 -1.03 13.58
CA VAL A 176 3.45 -2.19 14.31
C VAL A 176 4.12 -2.31 15.69
N GLU A 177 5.43 -2.12 15.78
CA GLU A 177 6.15 -2.08 17.06
C GLU A 177 5.64 -0.96 17.97
N GLN A 178 5.39 0.25 17.45
CA GLN A 178 4.88 1.35 18.28
C GLN A 178 3.44 1.08 18.75
N LEU A 179 2.59 0.49 17.91
CA LEU A 179 1.24 0.06 18.30
C LEU A 179 1.28 -0.99 19.41
N LYS A 180 2.22 -1.95 19.33
CA LYS A 180 2.44 -2.92 20.42
C LYS A 180 2.98 -2.28 21.69
N ASN A 181 3.88 -1.31 21.58
CA ASN A 181 4.37 -0.54 22.73
C ASN A 181 3.26 0.28 23.41
N MET A 182 2.19 0.59 22.70
CA MET A 182 0.98 1.21 23.25
C MET A 182 0.05 0.19 23.95
N GLY A 183 0.35 -1.11 23.88
CA GLY A 183 -0.43 -2.19 24.50
C GLY A 183 -1.49 -2.81 23.61
N LEU A 184 -1.52 -2.49 22.30
CA LEU A 184 -2.52 -3.05 21.37
C LEU A 184 -2.12 -4.43 20.86
N THR A 185 -3.13 -5.26 20.62
CA THR A 185 -3.04 -6.46 19.79
C THR A 185 -3.05 -6.05 18.32
N VAL A 186 -2.00 -6.42 17.58
CA VAL A 186 -1.84 -6.03 16.18
C VAL A 186 -1.95 -7.23 15.26
N ILE A 187 -2.99 -7.24 14.44
CA ILE A 187 -3.20 -8.20 13.36
C ILE A 187 -2.74 -7.52 12.07
N VAL A 188 -1.85 -8.16 11.31
CA VAL A 188 -1.38 -7.62 10.03
C VAL A 188 -1.98 -8.45 8.89
N ALA A 189 -2.54 -7.79 7.89
CA ALA A 189 -3.04 -8.44 6.69
C ALA A 189 -2.21 -8.06 5.46
N VAL A 190 -1.75 -9.09 4.77
CA VAL A 190 -1.09 -9.03 3.45
C VAL A 190 -2.03 -9.53 2.35
N LYS A 191 -1.62 -9.46 1.08
CA LYS A 191 -2.42 -10.01 -0.02
C LYS A 191 -2.45 -11.54 -0.01
N GLY A 192 -3.57 -12.12 -0.45
CA GLY A 192 -3.74 -13.58 -0.57
C GLY A 192 -2.96 -14.19 -1.74
N GLY A 193 -2.67 -13.39 -2.76
CA GLY A 193 -1.78 -13.72 -3.85
C GLY A 193 -0.97 -12.50 -4.30
N PRO A 194 0.08 -12.68 -5.11
CA PRO A 194 0.80 -11.57 -5.71
C PRO A 194 -0.16 -10.68 -6.48
N VAL A 195 -0.04 -9.36 -6.40
CA VAL A 195 -0.73 -8.40 -7.27
C VAL A 195 0.18 -7.18 -7.35
N ILE A 196 0.65 -6.85 -8.55
CA ILE A 196 1.67 -5.83 -8.76
C ILE A 196 2.86 -6.08 -7.79
N ASN A 197 3.22 -5.11 -6.97
CA ASN A 197 4.29 -5.18 -5.98
C ASN A 197 3.75 -5.26 -4.54
N ASP A 198 2.47 -5.57 -4.35
CA ASP A 198 1.87 -5.67 -3.03
C ASP A 198 2.48 -6.82 -2.22
N ALA A 199 2.58 -6.60 -0.91
CA ALA A 199 3.16 -7.54 0.02
C ALA A 199 2.28 -8.79 0.19
N THR A 200 2.95 -9.94 0.24
CA THR A 200 2.38 -11.28 0.47
C THR A 200 2.97 -11.87 1.76
N LEU A 201 2.60 -13.11 2.10
CA LEU A 201 3.17 -13.81 3.26
C LEU A 201 4.69 -13.95 3.18
N GLU A 202 5.25 -14.14 1.98
CA GLU A 202 6.71 -14.18 1.76
C GLU A 202 7.36 -12.85 2.19
N ASP A 203 6.74 -11.72 1.86
CA ASP A 203 7.24 -10.39 2.20
C ASP A 203 7.10 -10.09 3.71
N ALA A 204 6.06 -10.60 4.36
CA ALA A 204 5.89 -10.50 5.82
C ALA A 204 6.98 -11.28 6.58
N GLU A 205 7.38 -12.44 6.07
CA GLU A 205 8.47 -13.24 6.65
C GLU A 205 9.82 -12.54 6.46
N ILE A 206 10.12 -12.09 5.25
CA ILE A 206 11.39 -11.40 4.92
C ILE A 206 11.54 -10.11 5.73
N SER A 207 10.47 -9.33 5.90
CA SER A 207 10.51 -8.09 6.68
C SER A 207 10.66 -8.31 8.18
N GLY A 208 10.47 -9.55 8.67
CA GLY A 208 10.44 -9.86 10.10
C GLY A 208 9.12 -9.48 10.78
N MET A 209 8.09 -9.12 10.01
CA MET A 209 6.77 -8.78 10.54
C MET A 209 6.15 -9.92 11.35
N THR A 210 6.39 -11.17 10.92
CA THR A 210 5.94 -12.41 11.61
C THR A 210 6.46 -12.55 13.04
N LYS A 211 7.54 -11.84 13.40
CA LYS A 211 8.12 -11.84 14.76
C LYS A 211 7.55 -10.75 15.66
N ILE A 212 6.84 -9.79 15.07
CA ILE A 212 6.39 -8.57 15.76
C ILE A 212 4.88 -8.62 15.93
N ALA A 213 4.13 -8.84 14.85
CA ALA A 213 2.68 -8.89 14.87
C ALA A 213 2.15 -10.06 15.72
N ASP A 214 0.99 -9.89 16.34
CA ASP A 214 0.36 -10.95 17.12
C ASP A 214 -0.29 -12.00 16.22
N LYS A 215 -0.73 -11.59 15.02
CA LYS A 215 -1.21 -12.49 13.97
C LYS A 215 -0.93 -11.92 12.58
N ILE A 216 -0.51 -12.77 11.65
CA ILE A 216 -0.51 -12.47 10.21
C ILE A 216 -1.67 -13.22 9.57
N ILE A 217 -2.47 -12.50 8.78
CA ILE A 217 -3.53 -13.06 7.94
C ILE A 217 -3.35 -12.60 6.49
N THR A 218 -4.13 -13.17 5.59
CA THR A 218 -4.22 -12.67 4.21
C THR A 218 -5.61 -12.13 3.94
N THR A 219 -5.72 -11.19 3.00
CA THR A 219 -7.02 -10.77 2.45
C THR A 219 -7.75 -11.89 1.72
N GLY A 220 -7.05 -12.98 1.37
CA GLY A 220 -7.61 -14.10 0.61
C GLY A 220 -7.79 -13.83 -0.89
N THR A 221 -7.35 -12.67 -1.38
CA THR A 221 -7.49 -12.28 -2.79
C THR A 221 -6.24 -11.54 -3.29
N ASP A 222 -6.09 -11.47 -4.62
CA ASP A 222 -5.06 -10.73 -5.36
C ASP A 222 -5.62 -9.42 -5.93
N ALA A 223 -6.34 -8.66 -5.10
CA ALA A 223 -6.94 -7.36 -5.45
C ALA A 223 -6.18 -6.18 -4.85
N VAL A 224 -6.02 -5.11 -5.63
CA VAL A 224 -5.47 -3.82 -5.21
C VAL A 224 -6.43 -3.16 -4.21
N GLY A 225 -5.90 -2.64 -3.10
CA GLY A 225 -6.74 -2.05 -2.04
C GLY A 225 -7.65 -3.07 -1.35
N LEU A 226 -8.87 -2.66 -0.97
CA LEU A 226 -9.86 -3.52 -0.34
C LEU A 226 -10.99 -3.88 -1.32
N ALA A 227 -11.19 -5.18 -1.54
CA ALA A 227 -12.26 -5.72 -2.38
C ALA A 227 -13.20 -6.61 -1.54
N PRO A 228 -14.16 -6.05 -0.77
CA PRO A 228 -14.97 -6.80 0.20
C PRO A 228 -15.75 -7.98 -0.39
N LYS A 229 -16.06 -7.95 -1.68
CA LYS A 229 -16.77 -9.03 -2.38
C LYS A 229 -15.89 -10.25 -2.71
N GLU A 230 -14.56 -10.09 -2.61
CA GLU A 230 -13.58 -11.11 -2.99
C GLU A 230 -12.69 -11.55 -1.83
N VAL A 231 -12.66 -10.81 -0.72
CA VAL A 231 -11.87 -11.20 0.45
C VAL A 231 -12.38 -12.49 1.07
N SER A 232 -11.49 -13.23 1.74
CA SER A 232 -11.87 -14.46 2.44
C SER A 232 -12.79 -14.18 3.62
N ALA A 233 -13.59 -15.18 3.99
CA ALA A 233 -14.43 -15.13 5.19
C ALA A 233 -13.59 -14.94 6.47
N GLU A 234 -12.40 -15.54 6.54
CA GLU A 234 -11.47 -15.32 7.65
C GLU A 234 -11.06 -13.86 7.74
N PHE A 235 -10.61 -13.26 6.62
CA PHE A 235 -10.24 -11.84 6.62
C PHE A 235 -11.41 -10.95 7.04
N LEU A 236 -12.60 -11.19 6.48
CA LEU A 236 -13.78 -10.40 6.80
C LEU A 236 -14.12 -10.47 8.28
N SER A 237 -14.01 -11.65 8.90
CA SER A 237 -14.26 -11.81 10.34
C SER A 237 -13.31 -10.96 11.20
N PHE A 238 -12.02 -10.91 10.85
CA PHE A 238 -11.05 -10.06 11.54
C PHE A 238 -11.27 -8.59 11.26
N TYR A 239 -11.48 -8.24 9.99
CA TYR A 239 -11.77 -6.87 9.59
C TYR A 239 -12.98 -6.34 10.36
N GLU A 240 -14.02 -7.15 10.58
CA GLU A 240 -15.22 -6.78 11.31
C GLU A 240 -15.06 -6.75 12.85
N SER A 241 -14.15 -7.55 13.40
CA SER A 241 -13.98 -7.67 14.86
C SER A 241 -13.03 -6.67 15.49
N VAL A 242 -12.16 -6.03 14.71
CA VAL A 242 -11.18 -5.07 15.26
C VAL A 242 -11.80 -3.71 15.60
N ASP A 243 -11.16 -2.99 16.51
CA ASP A 243 -11.61 -1.67 16.94
C ASP A 243 -11.24 -0.59 15.91
N MET A 244 -10.09 -0.74 15.24
CA MET A 244 -9.55 0.23 14.30
C MET A 244 -8.71 -0.42 13.20
N VAL A 245 -8.67 0.21 12.04
CA VAL A 245 -7.90 -0.25 10.87
C VAL A 245 -6.83 0.76 10.51
N PHE A 246 -5.60 0.30 10.28
CA PHE A 246 -4.55 1.05 9.61
C PHE A 246 -4.47 0.57 8.17
N ALA A 247 -4.50 1.49 7.21
CA ALA A 247 -4.44 1.17 5.79
C ALA A 247 -3.33 1.95 5.11
N LYS A 248 -2.48 1.25 4.36
CA LYS A 248 -1.30 1.83 3.70
C LYS A 248 -1.55 2.06 2.22
N GLY A 249 -1.08 3.18 1.68
CA GLY A 249 -0.99 3.37 0.23
C GLY A 249 -2.27 3.80 -0.48
N MET A 250 -2.11 4.11 -1.77
CA MET A 250 -3.18 4.70 -2.59
C MET A 250 -4.27 3.68 -2.97
N GLY A 251 -3.95 2.39 -3.12
CA GLY A 251 -4.96 1.38 -3.44
C GLY A 251 -6.05 1.29 -2.37
N TYR A 252 -5.66 1.36 -1.09
CA TYR A 252 -6.64 1.46 0.00
C TYR A 252 -7.30 2.85 0.07
N ALA A 253 -6.58 3.94 -0.23
CA ALA A 253 -7.20 5.26 -0.32
C ALA A 253 -8.33 5.30 -1.37
N GLU A 254 -8.09 4.69 -2.53
CA GLU A 254 -9.05 4.62 -3.64
C GLU A 254 -10.29 3.80 -3.29
N THR A 255 -10.10 2.66 -2.61
CA THR A 255 -11.17 1.71 -2.30
C THR A 255 -11.93 2.08 -1.03
N LEU A 256 -11.26 2.44 0.07
CA LEU A 256 -11.93 2.75 1.35
C LEU A 256 -12.85 3.97 1.25
N THR A 257 -12.53 4.91 0.36
CA THR A 257 -13.37 6.10 0.11
C THR A 257 -14.66 5.79 -0.66
N GLU A 258 -14.86 4.54 -1.08
CA GLU A 258 -16.07 4.07 -1.76
C GLU A 258 -17.04 3.33 -0.83
N TYR A 259 -16.68 3.18 0.45
CA TYR A 259 -17.47 2.44 1.43
C TYR A 259 -17.86 3.33 2.61
N GLU A 260 -19.02 3.02 3.20
CA GLU A 260 -19.39 3.54 4.51
C GLU A 260 -18.61 2.77 5.58
N LEU A 261 -17.62 3.45 6.17
CA LEU A 261 -16.77 2.87 7.20
C LEU A 261 -17.52 2.82 8.53
N LYS A 262 -17.48 1.66 9.18
CA LYS A 262 -18.18 1.39 10.45
C LYS A 262 -17.32 1.57 11.68
N ARG A 263 -16.04 1.88 11.48
CA ARG A 263 -15.01 2.02 12.52
C ARG A 263 -13.91 2.94 12.03
N PRO A 264 -13.11 3.54 12.93
CA PRO A 264 -12.04 4.43 12.53
C PRO A 264 -11.01 3.77 11.63
N HIS A 265 -10.61 4.46 10.57
CA HIS A 265 -9.52 4.04 9.69
C HIS A 265 -8.41 5.09 9.67
N ALA A 266 -7.19 4.69 10.03
CA ALA A 266 -5.98 5.48 9.80
C ALA A 266 -5.41 5.17 8.41
N LEU A 267 -5.54 6.12 7.49
CA LEU A 267 -5.02 6.00 6.13
C LEU A 267 -3.67 6.73 6.04
N LEU A 268 -2.60 5.99 5.71
CA LEU A 268 -1.23 6.51 5.60
C LEU A 268 -0.66 6.24 4.20
N PHE A 269 -0.42 7.28 3.41
CA PHE A 269 0.09 7.12 2.05
C PHE A 269 0.82 8.36 1.55
N ARG A 270 1.44 8.24 0.37
CA ARG A 270 1.92 9.37 -0.42
C ARG A 270 1.07 9.54 -1.67
N ALA A 271 0.61 10.76 -1.96
CA ALA A 271 -0.18 11.09 -3.15
C ALA A 271 0.72 11.13 -4.40
N LYS A 272 0.88 9.99 -5.09
CA LYS A 272 1.82 9.84 -6.22
C LYS A 272 1.20 10.16 -7.59
N CYS A 273 -0.12 10.35 -7.66
CA CYS A 273 -0.84 10.70 -8.89
C CYS A 273 -1.83 11.85 -8.66
N GLU A 274 -2.16 12.56 -9.74
CA GLU A 274 -3.04 13.73 -9.70
C GLU A 274 -4.45 13.40 -9.18
N PRO A 275 -5.11 12.31 -9.60
CA PRO A 275 -6.48 12.05 -9.16
C PRO A 275 -6.59 11.84 -7.65
N VAL A 276 -5.61 11.15 -7.06
CA VAL A 276 -5.54 10.97 -5.61
C VAL A 276 -5.22 12.31 -4.92
N ALA A 277 -4.27 13.08 -5.47
CA ALA A 277 -3.91 14.38 -4.93
C ALA A 277 -5.12 15.36 -4.92
N ASN A 278 -5.87 15.40 -6.03
CA ASN A 278 -7.10 16.18 -6.20
C ASN A 278 -8.17 15.78 -5.18
N PHE A 279 -8.45 14.47 -5.04
CA PHE A 279 -9.47 13.98 -4.11
C PHE A 279 -9.19 14.37 -2.66
N PHE A 280 -7.91 14.33 -2.25
CA PHE A 280 -7.49 14.72 -0.90
C PHE A 280 -7.14 16.22 -0.77
N ALA A 281 -7.30 17.01 -1.84
CA ALA A 281 -6.96 18.43 -1.90
C ALA A 281 -5.51 18.74 -1.46
N VAL A 282 -4.57 17.93 -1.92
CA VAL A 282 -3.13 18.07 -1.64
C VAL A 282 -2.35 18.19 -2.94
N ALA A 283 -1.13 18.73 -2.86
CA ALA A 283 -0.21 18.63 -3.98
C ALA A 283 0.28 17.19 -4.17
N ARG A 284 0.61 16.82 -5.40
CA ARG A 284 1.30 15.57 -5.70
C ARG A 284 2.64 15.48 -4.95
N GLU A 285 3.10 14.26 -4.70
CA GLU A 285 4.34 13.96 -3.97
C GLU A 285 4.30 14.46 -2.52
N LYS A 286 3.13 14.40 -1.88
CA LYS A 286 2.95 14.72 -0.46
C LYS A 286 2.43 13.54 0.35
N ASN A 287 2.85 13.49 1.61
CA ASN A 287 2.47 12.47 2.57
C ASN A 287 1.16 12.89 3.24
N VAL A 288 0.26 11.92 3.39
CA VAL A 288 -1.07 12.09 3.97
C VAL A 288 -1.24 11.05 5.06
N ALA A 289 -1.48 11.51 6.28
CA ALA A 289 -1.94 10.72 7.39
C ALA A 289 -3.34 11.21 7.77
N LYS A 290 -4.37 10.47 7.35
CA LYS A 290 -5.77 10.87 7.50
C LYS A 290 -6.48 9.91 8.45
N LEU A 291 -7.14 10.44 9.47
CA LEU A 291 -8.12 9.68 10.22
C LEU A 291 -9.47 9.80 9.50
N MET A 292 -9.98 8.67 9.05
CA MET A 292 -11.32 8.53 8.49
C MET A 292 -12.27 8.01 9.58
N PRO A 293 -13.55 8.46 9.58
CA PRO A 293 -14.56 8.00 10.52
C PRO A 293 -14.78 6.49 10.44
#